data_AF-A0A929SNV1-F1
#
_entry.id   AF-A0A929SNV1-F1
#
_cell.length_a   1.000
_cell.length_b   1.000
_cell.length_c   1.000
_cell.angle_alpha   90.00
_cell.angle_beta   90.00
_cell.angle_gamma   90.00
#
_symmetry.space_group_name_H-M   'P 1'
#
loop_
_entity.id
_entity.type
_entity.pdbx_description
1 polymer ?
#
loop_
_entity_poly.entity_id
_entity_poly.type
_entity_poly.pdbx_seq_one_letter_code
_entity_poly.pdbx_strand_id
1 'polypeptide(L)'
;MKKYSIWYIGIFFLFLSVSLLFIYNNNRKVFLASVEVEEKLERNYNQSYKDAFKDDIFRKEVLTAIYGADKVKKDFDLLSLYDIEKDLLNKIEVMDLSNKEIKELNGVEYLSNLRELNLENNQLKKVNLRYNELLTNLNISNNNLERINLNFNKNLEYLNLSKNNLSKFDTLPISKIKKLDLSNNNISEIKLTNMKDIISLRLKNNKLKEVNLKNNLKLEELDISFNKIKELSYFSNLTSLDIEATDIEDVIVNKELKRINIGSTKFKDIEFIRNLEDLEDLNVSNTNITNLDLSKYKKLKSLNISDTYLEKFNIKDNLLLQILKAEKAHIKNLDLSNNKDIEVLNLSNNKIEEIDLKELTKLKDLNLSNNKLKTIDLT
;
A
#
# COMPACT_ATOMS: atom_id res chain seq x y z
N MET A 1 -55.71 -29.97 6.40
CA MET A 1 -55.00 -28.77 6.92
C MET A 1 -53.76 -29.24 7.67
N LYS A 2 -52.61 -28.66 7.36
CA LYS A 2 -51.26 -29.18 7.65
C LYS A 2 -50.92 -29.18 9.14
N LYS A 3 -50.50 -30.34 9.68
CA LYS A 3 -49.81 -30.46 10.99
C LYS A 3 -48.32 -30.17 10.80
N TYR A 4 -47.88 -28.94 11.03
CA TYR A 4 -46.48 -28.58 11.33
C TYR A 4 -46.45 -28.26 12.84
N SER A 5 -46.10 -29.23 13.68
CA SER A 5 -44.76 -29.47 14.25
C SER A 5 -44.44 -28.58 15.45
N ILE A 6 -44.89 -29.05 16.62
CA ILE A 6 -44.43 -28.63 17.96
C ILE A 6 -42.94 -28.99 18.17
N TRP A 7 -42.38 -29.87 17.34
CA TRP A 7 -40.96 -30.25 17.34
C TRP A 7 -40.03 -29.15 16.82
N TYR A 8 -40.46 -28.30 15.89
CA TYR A 8 -39.61 -27.20 15.37
C TYR A 8 -39.39 -26.08 16.40
N ILE A 9 -40.37 -25.83 17.28
CA ILE A 9 -40.26 -24.81 18.34
C ILE A 9 -39.26 -25.28 19.42
N GLY A 10 -39.30 -26.55 19.81
CA GLY A 10 -38.37 -27.12 20.79
C GLY A 10 -36.90 -27.11 20.33
N ILE A 11 -36.65 -27.41 19.06
CA ILE A 11 -35.30 -27.36 18.47
C ILE A 11 -34.79 -25.91 18.38
N PHE A 12 -35.64 -24.95 18.05
CA PHE A 12 -35.26 -23.53 17.97
C PHE A 12 -34.85 -22.95 19.35
N PHE A 13 -35.57 -23.31 20.43
CA PHE A 13 -35.19 -22.92 21.80
C PHE A 13 -33.91 -23.61 22.30
N LEU A 14 -33.63 -24.85 21.86
CA LEU A 14 -32.38 -25.53 22.16
C LEU A 14 -31.18 -24.86 21.45
N PHE A 15 -31.34 -24.47 20.18
CA PHE A 15 -30.30 -23.72 19.45
C PHE A 15 -30.07 -22.32 20.01
N LEU A 16 -31.13 -21.60 20.42
CA LEU A 16 -30.99 -20.28 21.03
C LEU A 16 -30.29 -20.36 22.40
N SER A 17 -30.64 -21.35 23.23
CA SER A 17 -30.00 -21.56 24.54
C SER A 17 -28.54 -22.01 24.42
N VAL A 18 -28.20 -22.88 23.48
CA VAL A 18 -26.79 -23.27 23.21
C VAL A 18 -26.00 -22.09 22.65
N SER A 19 -26.60 -21.27 21.78
CA SER A 19 -25.97 -20.07 21.23
C SER A 19 -25.74 -19.00 22.30
N LEU A 20 -26.71 -18.78 23.18
CA LEU A 20 -26.58 -17.89 24.35
C LEU A 20 -25.54 -18.41 25.34
N LEU A 21 -25.48 -19.73 25.59
CA LEU A 21 -24.46 -20.34 26.44
C LEU A 21 -23.06 -20.22 25.83
N PHE A 22 -22.95 -20.33 24.50
CA PHE A 22 -21.69 -20.18 23.76
C PHE A 22 -21.22 -18.72 23.73
N ILE A 23 -22.14 -17.76 23.55
CA ILE A 23 -21.87 -16.32 23.67
C ILE A 23 -21.49 -15.98 25.11
N TYR A 24 -22.21 -16.49 26.10
CA TYR A 24 -21.89 -16.28 27.51
C TYR A 24 -20.53 -16.89 27.89
N ASN A 25 -20.23 -18.11 27.44
CA ASN A 25 -18.93 -18.75 27.70
C ASN A 25 -17.78 -18.09 26.94
N ASN A 26 -17.98 -17.61 25.71
CA ASN A 26 -16.95 -16.86 24.99
C ASN A 26 -16.74 -15.49 25.61
N ASN A 27 -17.80 -14.76 25.96
CA ASN A 27 -17.70 -13.47 26.65
C ASN A 27 -17.07 -13.66 28.04
N ARG A 28 -17.40 -14.73 28.76
CA ARG A 28 -16.78 -15.06 30.06
C ARG A 28 -15.32 -15.50 29.88
N LYS A 29 -14.95 -16.24 28.84
CA LYS A 29 -13.54 -16.56 28.53
C LYS A 29 -12.75 -15.32 28.13
N VAL A 30 -13.34 -14.40 27.35
CA VAL A 30 -12.73 -13.12 26.99
C VAL A 30 -12.59 -12.24 28.23
N PHE A 31 -13.61 -12.17 29.08
CA PHE A 31 -13.60 -11.43 30.33
C PHE A 31 -12.62 -12.01 31.36
N LEU A 32 -12.58 -13.33 31.52
CA LEU A 32 -11.59 -13.99 32.38
C LEU A 32 -10.19 -13.81 31.82
N ALA A 33 -10.00 -13.89 30.51
CA ALA A 33 -8.71 -13.61 29.89
C ALA A 33 -8.31 -12.13 30.02
N SER A 34 -9.25 -11.18 30.00
CA SER A 34 -8.96 -9.76 30.20
C SER A 34 -8.65 -9.45 31.67
N VAL A 35 -9.38 -10.04 32.62
CA VAL A 35 -9.11 -9.90 34.06
C VAL A 35 -7.80 -10.58 34.46
N GLU A 36 -7.50 -11.77 33.93
CA GLU A 36 -6.24 -12.48 34.17
C GLU A 36 -5.06 -11.77 33.51
N VAL A 37 -5.28 -11.04 32.41
CA VAL A 37 -4.29 -10.14 31.77
C VAL A 37 -4.09 -8.86 32.58
N GLU A 38 -5.15 -8.20 33.03
CA GLU A 38 -5.07 -7.01 33.89
C GLU A 38 -4.34 -7.35 35.19
N GLU A 39 -4.65 -8.48 35.83
CA GLU A 39 -3.91 -8.98 36.99
C GLU A 39 -2.43 -9.28 36.66
N LYS A 40 -2.13 -9.80 35.45
CA LYS A 40 -0.74 -10.13 35.05
C LYS A 40 0.07 -8.88 34.69
N LEU A 41 -0.57 -7.88 34.09
CA LEU A 41 0.04 -6.56 33.87
C LEU A 41 0.27 -5.87 35.21
N GLU A 42 -0.72 -5.86 36.11
CA GLU A 42 -0.62 -5.34 37.48
C GLU A 42 0.52 -6.00 38.29
N ARG A 43 0.66 -7.33 38.23
CA ARG A 43 1.78 -8.05 38.86
C ARG A 43 3.15 -7.72 38.23
N ASN A 44 3.18 -7.27 36.96
CA ASN A 44 4.41 -6.90 36.26
C ASN A 44 4.84 -5.42 36.46
N TYR A 45 4.04 -4.55 37.09
CA TYR A 45 4.47 -3.16 37.37
C TYR A 45 5.61 -3.07 38.40
N ASN A 46 5.93 -4.16 39.09
CA ASN A 46 7.05 -4.23 40.04
C ASN A 46 8.41 -4.51 39.36
N GLN A 47 8.46 -4.72 38.04
CA GLN A 47 9.73 -4.86 37.32
C GLN A 47 10.39 -3.49 37.05
N SER A 48 11.71 -3.48 36.84
CA SER A 48 12.41 -2.27 36.42
C SER A 48 11.86 -1.76 35.08
N TYR A 49 11.78 -0.45 34.92
CA TYR A 49 11.42 0.16 33.64
C TYR A 49 12.36 -0.28 32.50
N LYS A 50 13.64 -0.52 32.81
CA LYS A 50 14.63 -1.07 31.88
C LYS A 50 14.32 -2.49 31.44
N ASP A 51 13.81 -3.32 32.34
CA ASP A 51 13.43 -4.70 32.03
C ASP A 51 12.14 -4.77 31.21
N ALA A 52 11.21 -3.84 31.46
CA ALA A 52 9.99 -3.66 30.69
C ALA A 52 10.29 -3.20 29.26
N PHE A 53 11.09 -2.14 29.12
CA PHE A 53 11.48 -1.53 27.85
C PHE A 53 12.95 -1.81 27.55
N LYS A 54 13.19 -2.99 26.98
CA LYS A 54 14.55 -3.54 26.83
C LYS A 54 15.41 -2.79 25.80
N ASP A 55 14.80 -2.32 24.72
CA ASP A 55 15.49 -1.50 23.72
C ASP A 55 15.72 -0.10 24.27
N ASP A 56 16.98 0.31 24.42
CA ASP A 56 17.37 1.59 25.04
C ASP A 56 16.79 2.79 24.28
N ILE A 57 16.66 2.68 22.96
CA ILE A 57 16.14 3.76 22.12
C ILE A 57 14.64 3.86 22.32
N PHE A 58 13.92 2.74 22.20
CA PHE A 58 12.47 2.72 22.45
C PHE A 58 12.14 3.20 23.87
N ARG A 59 12.87 2.72 24.89
CA ARG A 59 12.73 3.14 26.28
C ARG A 59 12.85 4.66 26.43
N LYS A 60 13.88 5.26 25.83
CA LYS A 60 14.10 6.71 25.87
C LYS A 60 12.99 7.48 25.18
N GLU A 61 12.48 6.99 24.07
CA GLU A 61 11.39 7.62 23.32
C GLU A 61 10.08 7.63 24.10
N VAL A 62 9.78 6.56 24.84
CA VAL A 62 8.62 6.51 25.73
C VAL A 62 8.75 7.54 26.86
N LEU A 63 9.91 7.65 27.51
CA LEU A 63 10.15 8.69 28.51
C LEU A 63 10.06 10.10 27.92
N THR A 64 10.54 10.28 26.70
CA THR A 64 10.49 11.56 25.99
C THR A 64 9.04 11.95 25.70
N ALA A 65 8.20 11.00 25.32
CA ALA A 65 6.77 11.23 25.12
C ALA A 65 6.04 11.61 26.41
N ILE A 66 6.48 11.10 27.58
CA ILE A 66 5.85 11.39 28.88
C ILE A 66 6.34 12.72 29.46
N TYR A 67 7.65 12.93 29.52
CA TYR A 67 8.27 14.01 30.29
C TYR A 67 8.83 15.15 29.43
N GLY A 68 8.94 14.94 28.12
CA GLY A 68 9.61 15.85 27.18
C GLY A 68 11.13 15.63 27.14
N ALA A 69 11.74 15.89 25.97
CA ALA A 69 13.15 15.59 25.69
C ALA A 69 14.12 16.24 26.70
N ASP A 70 13.83 17.46 27.13
CA ASP A 70 14.69 18.23 28.05
C ASP A 70 14.76 17.63 29.45
N LYS A 71 13.77 16.80 29.82
CA LYS A 71 13.70 16.18 31.16
C LYS A 71 14.30 14.79 31.19
N VAL A 72 14.53 14.15 30.04
CA VAL A 72 15.10 12.79 29.96
C VAL A 72 16.62 12.81 30.20
N LYS A 73 17.03 12.81 31.47
CA LYS A 73 18.43 12.63 31.93
C LYS A 73 18.87 11.16 31.92
N LYS A 74 20.16 10.88 32.12
CA LYS A 74 20.74 9.52 32.11
C LYS A 74 20.23 8.57 33.22
N ASP A 75 19.56 9.09 34.26
CA ASP A 75 19.28 8.32 35.49
C ASP A 75 17.90 7.63 35.54
N PHE A 76 17.12 7.65 34.44
CA PHE A 76 15.81 6.96 34.39
C PHE A 76 15.91 5.43 34.37
N ASP A 77 17.11 4.88 34.14
CA ASP A 77 17.35 3.43 34.17
C ASP A 77 17.11 2.81 35.56
N LEU A 78 17.06 3.62 36.62
CA LEU A 78 16.76 3.18 37.99
C LEU A 78 15.27 3.20 38.35
N LEU A 79 14.39 3.75 37.50
CA LEU A 79 12.96 3.75 37.77
C LEU A 79 12.38 2.33 37.68
N SER A 80 11.46 2.02 38.59
CA SER A 80 10.50 0.93 38.40
C SER A 80 9.40 1.36 37.44
N LEU A 81 8.68 0.40 36.85
CA LEU A 81 7.50 0.72 36.06
C LEU A 81 6.39 1.35 36.91
N TYR A 82 6.35 1.06 38.22
CA TYR A 82 5.43 1.69 39.18
C TYR A 82 5.70 3.19 39.39
N ASP A 83 6.97 3.61 39.34
CA ASP A 83 7.35 5.03 39.46
C ASP A 83 6.83 5.86 38.27
N ILE A 84 6.55 5.21 37.14
CA ILE A 84 5.88 5.82 36.00
C ILE A 84 4.38 5.55 36.16
N GLU A 85 3.63 6.56 36.58
CA GLU A 85 2.18 6.46 36.73
C GLU A 85 1.56 5.87 35.45
N LYS A 86 0.78 4.77 35.61
CA LYS A 86 0.08 4.10 34.50
C LYS A 86 -0.73 5.08 33.64
N ASP A 87 -1.30 6.11 34.28
CA ASP A 87 -2.06 7.17 33.62
C ASP A 87 -1.20 8.03 32.68
N LEU A 88 0.11 8.13 32.90
CA LEU A 88 1.03 8.81 31.97
C LEU A 88 1.28 7.99 30.72
N LEU A 89 1.51 6.67 30.85
CA LEU A 89 1.65 5.77 29.71
C LEU A 89 0.36 5.74 28.87
N ASN A 90 -0.79 5.76 29.53
CA ASN A 90 -2.10 5.79 28.88
C ASN A 90 -2.41 7.11 28.14
N LYS A 91 -1.65 8.18 28.36
CA LYS A 91 -1.79 9.43 27.58
C LYS A 91 -1.13 9.33 26.20
N ILE A 92 -0.30 8.32 25.96
CA ILE A 92 0.37 8.14 24.67
C ILE A 92 -0.61 7.49 23.68
N GLU A 93 -1.23 8.31 22.84
CA GLU A 93 -2.11 7.85 21.76
C GLU A 93 -1.41 7.78 20.40
N VAL A 94 -0.35 8.57 20.21
CA VAL A 94 0.42 8.67 18.96
C VAL A 94 1.89 8.55 19.29
N MET A 95 2.61 7.70 18.55
CA MET A 95 4.04 7.55 18.70
C MET A 95 4.74 7.37 17.36
N ASP A 96 5.68 8.28 17.07
CA ASP A 96 6.58 8.16 15.93
C ASP A 96 7.97 7.70 16.39
N LEU A 97 8.27 6.46 16.03
CA LEU A 97 9.53 5.77 16.29
C LEU A 97 10.27 5.46 14.99
N SER A 98 9.96 6.16 13.90
CA SER A 98 10.59 5.91 12.61
C SER A 98 12.05 6.33 12.57
N ASN A 99 12.88 5.58 11.84
CA ASN A 99 14.29 5.89 11.61
C ASN A 99 15.16 5.92 12.88
N LYS A 100 14.89 5.02 13.84
CA LYS A 100 15.55 5.03 15.16
C LYS A 100 16.41 3.80 15.46
N GLU A 101 16.58 2.90 14.50
CA GLU A 101 17.35 1.66 14.66
C GLU A 101 16.84 0.71 15.77
N ILE A 102 15.56 0.81 16.14
CA ILE A 102 14.93 -0.01 17.18
C ILE A 102 14.92 -1.47 16.76
N LYS A 103 15.33 -2.36 17.67
CA LYS A 103 15.45 -3.81 17.43
C LYS A 103 14.33 -4.61 18.05
N GLU A 104 13.74 -4.10 19.14
CA GLU A 104 12.62 -4.73 19.82
C GLU A 104 11.67 -3.73 20.48
N LEU A 105 10.40 -4.14 20.62
CA LEU A 105 9.32 -3.32 21.19
C LEU A 105 8.78 -3.90 22.49
N ASN A 106 9.64 -4.51 23.30
CA ASN A 106 9.28 -4.89 24.65
C ASN A 106 8.80 -3.65 25.42
N GLY A 107 7.65 -3.75 26.09
CA GLY A 107 7.02 -2.65 26.81
C GLY A 107 5.91 -1.95 26.04
N VAL A 108 5.76 -2.19 24.73
CA VAL A 108 4.65 -1.63 23.94
C VAL A 108 3.27 -2.09 24.44
N GLU A 109 3.21 -3.23 25.14
CA GLU A 109 2.02 -3.73 25.82
C GLU A 109 1.45 -2.78 26.89
N TYR A 110 2.28 -1.89 27.45
CA TYR A 110 1.87 -0.88 28.43
C TYR A 110 1.30 0.39 27.77
N LEU A 111 1.41 0.52 26.45
CA LEU A 111 0.92 1.67 25.68
C LEU A 111 -0.46 1.34 25.06
N SER A 112 -1.42 0.93 25.89
CA SER A 112 -2.70 0.35 25.45
C SER A 112 -3.61 1.34 24.70
N ASN A 113 -3.40 2.64 24.88
CA ASN A 113 -4.19 3.70 24.24
C ASN A 113 -3.65 4.16 22.88
N LEU A 114 -2.58 3.52 22.36
CA LEU A 114 -2.05 3.82 21.04
C LEU A 114 -3.12 3.67 19.94
N ARG A 115 -3.30 4.73 19.17
CA ARG A 115 -4.11 4.82 17.96
C ARG A 115 -3.25 4.88 16.71
N GLU A 116 -2.11 5.55 16.80
CA GLU A 116 -1.17 5.69 15.69
C GLU A 116 0.25 5.31 16.14
N LEU A 117 0.86 4.39 15.40
CA LEU A 117 2.21 3.91 15.67
C LEU A 117 3.01 3.84 14.37
N ASN A 118 4.05 4.67 14.28
CA ASN A 118 5.01 4.64 13.18
C ASN A 118 6.33 3.99 13.63
N LEU A 119 6.67 2.88 13.00
CA LEU A 119 7.86 2.05 13.24
C LEU A 119 8.71 1.92 11.96
N GLU A 120 8.47 2.77 10.97
CA GLU A 120 9.16 2.74 9.69
C GLU A 120 10.69 2.81 9.85
N ASN A 121 11.42 2.06 9.02
CA ASN A 121 12.88 2.10 8.96
C ASN A 121 13.54 1.82 10.33
N ASN A 122 13.31 0.61 10.82
CA ASN A 122 13.92 0.07 12.04
C ASN A 122 14.48 -1.34 11.75
N GLN A 123 14.87 -2.08 12.80
CA GLN A 123 15.51 -3.39 12.68
C GLN A 123 14.63 -4.52 13.27
N LEU A 124 13.31 -4.31 13.33
CA LEU A 124 12.37 -5.23 13.98
C LEU A 124 12.26 -6.55 13.21
N LYS A 125 12.47 -7.67 13.91
CA LYS A 125 12.22 -9.04 13.39
C LYS A 125 10.89 -9.62 13.85
N LYS A 126 10.34 -9.08 14.93
CA LYS A 126 9.07 -9.48 15.54
C LYS A 126 8.45 -8.27 16.23
N VAL A 127 7.13 -8.21 16.24
CA VAL A 127 6.36 -7.24 17.02
C VAL A 127 5.18 -7.97 17.66
N ASN A 128 4.85 -7.60 18.90
CA ASN A 128 3.67 -8.09 19.60
C ASN A 128 2.75 -6.90 19.95
N LEU A 129 1.71 -6.68 19.14
CA LEU A 129 0.73 -5.60 19.33
C LEU A 129 -0.58 -6.08 19.94
N ARG A 130 -0.55 -7.20 20.67
CA ARG A 130 -1.76 -7.83 21.21
C ARG A 130 -2.60 -6.89 22.09
N TYR A 131 -1.96 -5.98 22.80
CA TYR A 131 -2.63 -5.08 23.77
C TYR A 131 -2.90 -3.67 23.21
N ASN A 132 -2.54 -3.41 21.95
CA ASN A 132 -2.75 -2.12 21.29
C ASN A 132 -4.00 -2.20 20.38
N GLU A 133 -5.14 -2.59 20.95
CA GLU A 133 -6.39 -2.87 20.21
C GLU A 133 -7.04 -1.62 19.60
N LEU A 134 -6.67 -0.44 20.09
CA LEU A 134 -7.17 0.86 19.62
C LEU A 134 -6.44 1.40 18.39
N LEU A 135 -5.40 0.71 17.90
CA LEU A 135 -4.65 1.11 16.71
C LEU A 135 -5.59 1.23 15.49
N THR A 136 -5.55 2.40 14.87
CA THR A 136 -6.19 2.70 13.58
C THR A 136 -5.17 2.86 12.47
N ASN A 137 -3.97 3.37 12.79
CA ASN A 137 -2.90 3.60 11.83
C ASN A 137 -1.61 2.91 12.30
N LEU A 138 -1.07 2.03 11.46
CA LEU A 138 0.14 1.29 11.76
C LEU A 138 1.08 1.26 10.54
N ASN A 139 2.26 1.84 10.71
CA ASN A 139 3.34 1.75 9.73
C ASN A 139 4.50 0.96 10.35
N ILE A 140 4.82 -0.22 9.83
CA ILE A 140 6.02 -1.01 10.19
C ILE A 140 6.83 -1.32 8.94
N SER A 141 6.80 -0.41 7.95
CA SER A 141 7.53 -0.59 6.71
C SER A 141 9.04 -0.54 6.92
N ASN A 142 9.78 -1.11 5.98
CA ASN A 142 11.25 -1.12 6.00
C ASN A 142 11.81 -1.68 7.31
N ASN A 143 11.47 -2.94 7.58
CA ASN A 143 11.93 -3.71 8.75
C ASN A 143 12.28 -5.14 8.30
N ASN A 144 12.51 -6.05 9.24
CA ASN A 144 12.94 -7.43 8.97
C ASN A 144 11.89 -8.46 9.38
N LEU A 145 10.59 -8.13 9.32
CA LEU A 145 9.52 -9.04 9.75
C LEU A 145 9.34 -10.21 8.79
N GLU A 146 9.43 -11.43 9.30
CA GLU A 146 9.08 -12.65 8.55
C GLU A 146 7.60 -13.06 8.76
N ARG A 147 7.02 -12.62 9.87
CA ARG A 147 5.62 -12.86 10.26
C ARG A 147 5.10 -11.71 11.12
N ILE A 148 3.79 -11.53 11.10
CA ILE A 148 3.08 -10.60 11.98
C ILE A 148 1.73 -11.20 12.40
N ASN A 149 1.31 -10.91 13.63
CA ASN A 149 0.00 -11.29 14.14
C ASN A 149 -0.76 -10.02 14.54
N LEU A 150 -1.86 -9.75 13.86
CA LEU A 150 -2.72 -8.57 14.07
C LEU A 150 -4.13 -8.95 14.54
N ASN A 151 -4.29 -10.13 15.15
CA ASN A 151 -5.61 -10.67 15.48
C ASN A 151 -6.42 -9.83 16.49
N PHE A 152 -5.75 -8.92 17.20
CA PHE A 152 -6.33 -8.05 18.22
C PHE A 152 -6.51 -6.62 17.72
N ASN A 153 -5.86 -6.23 16.62
CA ASN A 153 -5.85 -4.85 16.10
C ASN A 153 -6.99 -4.62 15.10
N LYS A 154 -8.23 -4.92 15.51
CA LYS A 154 -9.42 -4.96 14.64
C LYS A 154 -9.87 -3.58 14.12
N ASN A 155 -9.33 -2.50 14.71
CA ASN A 155 -9.66 -1.12 14.36
C ASN A 155 -8.75 -0.51 13.28
N LEU A 156 -7.77 -1.26 12.78
CA LEU A 156 -6.86 -0.77 11.75
C LEU A 156 -7.61 -0.37 10.47
N GLU A 157 -7.36 0.86 10.03
CA GLU A 157 -7.85 1.43 8.77
C GLU A 157 -6.70 1.64 7.78
N TYR A 158 -5.49 1.94 8.27
CA TYR A 158 -4.26 2.06 7.51
C TYR A 158 -3.20 1.09 8.04
N LEU A 159 -2.67 0.26 7.14
CA LEU A 159 -1.59 -0.67 7.45
C LEU A 159 -0.53 -0.64 6.36
N ASN A 160 0.70 -0.29 6.74
CA ASN A 160 1.87 -0.39 5.87
C ASN A 160 2.87 -1.39 6.45
N LEU A 161 3.08 -2.48 5.73
CA LEU A 161 4.04 -3.55 6.01
C LEU A 161 5.02 -3.73 4.86
N SER A 162 5.13 -2.74 3.97
CA SER A 162 6.02 -2.80 2.82
C SER A 162 7.48 -2.93 3.22
N LYS A 163 8.32 -3.50 2.34
CA LYS A 163 9.77 -3.70 2.57
C LYS A 163 10.02 -4.48 3.87
N ASN A 164 9.46 -5.68 3.94
CA ASN A 164 9.71 -6.66 5.00
C ASN A 164 10.00 -8.03 4.33
N ASN A 165 10.09 -9.10 5.13
CA ASN A 165 10.39 -10.45 4.66
C ASN A 165 9.16 -11.38 4.75
N LEU A 166 7.94 -10.84 4.73
CA LEU A 166 6.71 -11.65 4.91
C LEU A 166 6.54 -12.64 3.75
N SER A 167 6.47 -13.93 4.05
CA SER A 167 6.13 -14.96 3.04
C SER A 167 4.63 -15.25 2.97
N LYS A 168 3.88 -14.86 4.00
CA LYS A 168 2.43 -15.01 4.14
C LYS A 168 1.86 -13.82 4.88
N PHE A 169 0.61 -13.49 4.59
CA PHE A 169 -0.15 -12.49 5.33
C PHE A 169 -1.57 -13.02 5.58
N ASP A 170 -1.88 -13.30 6.85
CA ASP A 170 -3.22 -13.69 7.27
C ASP A 170 -4.04 -12.45 7.61
N THR A 171 -5.21 -12.32 6.99
CA THR A 171 -6.07 -11.15 7.07
C THR A 171 -7.19 -11.27 8.12
N LEU A 172 -7.30 -12.42 8.79
CA LEU A 172 -8.43 -12.74 9.67
C LEU A 172 -8.18 -12.17 11.08
N PRO A 173 -8.27 -10.84 11.28
CA PRO A 173 -9.59 -10.19 11.47
C PRO A 173 -9.69 -8.69 11.09
N ILE A 174 -8.79 -8.15 10.26
CA ILE A 174 -8.72 -6.70 9.98
C ILE A 174 -9.70 -6.25 8.88
N SER A 175 -11.00 -6.22 9.19
CA SER A 175 -12.06 -5.92 8.21
C SER A 175 -12.25 -4.43 7.89
N LYS A 176 -11.76 -3.51 8.74
CA LYS A 176 -11.92 -2.05 8.58
C LYS A 176 -10.83 -1.40 7.71
N ILE A 177 -9.88 -2.18 7.21
CA ILE A 177 -8.78 -1.68 6.40
C ILE A 177 -9.30 -0.99 5.14
N LYS A 178 -8.89 0.27 4.97
CA LYS A 178 -9.13 1.11 3.80
C LYS A 178 -7.88 1.19 2.92
N LYS A 179 -6.70 1.17 3.52
CA LYS A 179 -5.41 1.26 2.83
C LYS A 179 -4.46 0.18 3.33
N LEU A 180 -3.98 -0.66 2.42
CA LEU A 180 -3.04 -1.73 2.71
C LEU A 180 -1.85 -1.69 1.77
N ASP A 181 -0.65 -1.61 2.32
CA ASP A 181 0.59 -1.75 1.58
C ASP A 181 1.39 -2.94 2.09
N LEU A 182 1.57 -3.93 1.23
CA LEU A 182 2.38 -5.13 1.43
C LEU A 182 3.51 -5.23 0.40
N SER A 183 3.83 -4.13 -0.28
CA SER A 183 4.80 -4.12 -1.37
C SER A 183 6.20 -4.53 -0.91
N ASN A 184 7.00 -5.13 -1.79
CA ASN A 184 8.37 -5.56 -1.49
C ASN A 184 8.41 -6.54 -0.30
N ASN A 185 7.71 -7.66 -0.44
CA ASN A 185 7.73 -8.79 0.48
C ASN A 185 7.94 -10.09 -0.33
N ASN A 186 7.77 -11.24 0.31
CA ASN A 186 7.92 -12.56 -0.30
C ASN A 186 6.58 -13.31 -0.41
N ILE A 187 5.45 -12.60 -0.46
CA ILE A 187 4.11 -13.19 -0.36
C ILE A 187 3.77 -13.92 -1.66
N SER A 188 3.43 -15.21 -1.55
CA SER A 188 3.03 -16.04 -2.70
C SER A 188 1.52 -16.25 -2.80
N GLU A 189 0.79 -16.09 -1.70
CA GLU A 189 -0.66 -16.25 -1.60
C GLU A 189 -1.24 -15.21 -0.64
N ILE A 190 -2.40 -14.65 -0.98
CA ILE A 190 -3.12 -13.72 -0.11
C ILE A 190 -4.63 -13.92 -0.22
N LYS A 191 -5.33 -13.84 0.90
CA LYS A 191 -6.80 -13.93 0.96
C LYS A 191 -7.36 -12.60 1.42
N LEU A 192 -8.11 -11.90 0.56
CA LEU A 192 -8.62 -10.55 0.86
C LEU A 192 -10.15 -10.52 1.10
N THR A 193 -10.74 -11.70 1.34
CA THR A 193 -12.19 -11.94 1.35
C THR A 193 -12.99 -11.04 2.30
N ASN A 194 -12.37 -10.58 3.40
CA ASN A 194 -13.01 -9.78 4.44
C ASN A 194 -12.74 -8.28 4.34
N MET A 195 -11.86 -7.83 3.44
CA MET A 195 -11.48 -6.42 3.29
C MET A 195 -12.43 -5.68 2.35
N LYS A 196 -13.73 -5.68 2.69
CA LYS A 196 -14.78 -5.12 1.80
C LYS A 196 -14.69 -3.61 1.63
N ASP A 197 -14.07 -2.93 2.58
CA ASP A 197 -13.93 -1.47 2.61
C ASP A 197 -12.57 -0.97 2.10
N ILE A 198 -11.75 -1.85 1.53
CA ILE A 198 -10.45 -1.45 0.98
C ILE A 198 -10.63 -0.56 -0.25
N ILE A 199 -9.89 0.55 -0.25
CA ILE A 199 -9.89 1.59 -1.29
C ILE A 199 -8.55 1.57 -2.03
N SER A 200 -7.45 1.38 -1.32
CA SER A 200 -6.09 1.36 -1.88
C SER A 200 -5.35 0.09 -1.44
N LEU A 201 -4.91 -0.71 -2.43
CA LEU A 201 -4.20 -1.96 -2.22
C LEU A 201 -2.89 -1.96 -3.02
N ARG A 202 -1.76 -2.04 -2.32
CA ARG A 202 -0.43 -2.17 -2.93
C ARG A 202 0.18 -3.52 -2.57
N LEU A 203 0.47 -4.32 -3.59
CA LEU A 203 1.04 -5.67 -3.53
C LEU A 203 2.31 -5.78 -4.40
N LYS A 204 2.85 -4.64 -4.83
CA LYS A 204 4.01 -4.56 -5.73
C LYS A 204 5.17 -5.44 -5.27
N ASN A 205 5.88 -6.06 -6.20
CA ASN A 205 7.11 -6.81 -5.94
C ASN A 205 6.92 -7.87 -4.83
N ASN A 206 6.10 -8.87 -5.16
CA ASN A 206 5.86 -10.06 -4.36
C ASN A 206 6.01 -11.30 -5.27
N LYS A 207 5.53 -12.47 -4.81
CA LYS A 207 5.59 -13.75 -5.55
C LYS A 207 4.19 -14.24 -5.92
N LEU A 208 3.22 -13.33 -6.03
CA LEU A 208 1.83 -13.67 -6.31
C LEU A 208 1.68 -14.20 -7.73
N LYS A 209 0.90 -15.28 -7.88
CA LYS A 209 0.50 -15.83 -9.18
C LYS A 209 -0.97 -15.56 -9.52
N GLU A 210 -1.75 -15.25 -8.49
CA GLU A 210 -3.16 -14.92 -8.56
C GLU A 210 -3.50 -13.96 -7.43
N VAL A 211 -4.57 -13.19 -7.61
CA VAL A 211 -5.16 -12.37 -6.56
C VAL A 211 -6.67 -12.35 -6.72
N ASN A 212 -7.39 -12.81 -5.70
CA ASN A 212 -8.85 -12.81 -5.74
C ASN A 212 -9.40 -11.57 -5.05
N LEU A 213 -9.96 -10.67 -5.86
CA LEU A 213 -10.47 -9.37 -5.42
C LEU A 213 -11.99 -9.22 -5.58
N LYS A 214 -12.72 -10.32 -5.80
CA LYS A 214 -14.17 -10.30 -6.11
C LYS A 214 -15.05 -9.62 -5.04
N ASN A 215 -14.57 -9.53 -3.80
CA ASN A 215 -15.29 -8.93 -2.68
C ASN A 215 -14.83 -7.49 -2.37
N ASN A 216 -13.78 -7.00 -3.02
CA ASN A 216 -13.15 -5.71 -2.74
C ASN A 216 -13.75 -4.63 -3.64
N LEU A 217 -15.08 -4.50 -3.62
CA LEU A 217 -15.84 -3.71 -4.61
C LEU A 217 -15.63 -2.19 -4.51
N LYS A 218 -15.09 -1.69 -3.40
CA LYS A 218 -14.75 -0.27 -3.19
C LYS A 218 -13.33 0.09 -3.61
N LEU A 219 -12.59 -0.84 -4.20
CA LEU A 219 -11.21 -0.62 -4.60
C LEU A 219 -11.12 0.43 -5.71
N GLU A 220 -10.33 1.47 -5.47
CA GLU A 220 -10.09 2.59 -6.38
C GLU A 220 -8.64 2.59 -6.89
N GLU A 221 -7.70 2.15 -6.07
CA GLU A 221 -6.27 2.07 -6.42
C GLU A 221 -5.74 0.66 -6.23
N LEU A 222 -5.19 0.08 -7.30
CA LEU A 222 -4.56 -1.23 -7.27
C LEU A 222 -3.16 -1.18 -7.88
N ASP A 223 -2.17 -1.61 -7.11
CA ASP A 223 -0.82 -1.88 -7.60
C ASP A 223 -0.46 -3.35 -7.33
N ILE A 224 -0.36 -4.14 -8.39
CA ILE A 224 0.08 -5.54 -8.36
C ILE A 224 1.35 -5.75 -9.18
N SER A 225 2.05 -4.66 -9.52
CA SER A 225 3.23 -4.69 -10.37
C SER A 225 4.33 -5.62 -9.82
N PHE A 226 5.19 -6.12 -10.71
CA PHE A 226 6.29 -7.01 -10.36
C PHE A 226 5.82 -8.28 -9.62
N ASN A 227 4.74 -8.89 -10.10
CA ASN A 227 4.27 -10.22 -9.68
C ASN A 227 4.19 -11.16 -10.90
N LYS A 228 3.70 -12.39 -10.72
CA LYS A 228 3.49 -13.40 -11.78
C LYS A 228 2.01 -13.68 -12.02
N ILE A 229 1.19 -12.65 -11.85
CA ILE A 229 -0.25 -12.69 -12.07
C ILE A 229 -0.51 -12.73 -13.57
N LYS A 230 -1.38 -13.64 -14.00
CA LYS A 230 -1.74 -13.84 -15.42
C LYS A 230 -3.11 -13.28 -15.79
N GLU A 231 -3.99 -13.16 -14.81
CA GLU A 231 -5.35 -12.72 -15.00
C GLU A 231 -5.78 -11.83 -13.83
N LEU A 232 -6.67 -10.90 -14.12
CA LEU A 232 -7.24 -10.00 -13.14
C LEU A 232 -8.75 -9.95 -13.35
N SER A 233 -9.50 -10.10 -12.26
CA SER A 233 -10.96 -9.97 -12.30
C SER A 233 -11.37 -8.55 -12.67
N TYR A 234 -12.55 -8.40 -13.28
CA TYR A 234 -13.14 -7.08 -13.55
C TYR A 234 -13.43 -6.28 -12.26
N PHE A 235 -13.26 -4.95 -12.33
CA PHE A 235 -13.64 -4.00 -11.27
C PHE A 235 -14.45 -2.84 -11.84
N SER A 236 -15.39 -2.33 -11.04
CA SER A 236 -16.28 -1.24 -11.45
C SER A 236 -15.77 0.16 -11.10
N ASN A 237 -14.83 0.29 -10.15
CA ASN A 237 -14.52 1.57 -9.50
C ASN A 237 -13.03 1.98 -9.52
N LEU A 238 -12.17 1.29 -10.27
CA LEU A 238 -10.75 1.66 -10.30
C LEU A 238 -10.55 3.02 -10.96
N THR A 239 -9.75 3.85 -10.31
CA THR A 239 -9.24 5.12 -10.87
C THR A 239 -7.75 5.01 -11.22
N SER A 240 -7.04 4.08 -10.59
CA SER A 240 -5.62 3.80 -10.85
C SER A 240 -5.33 2.30 -10.84
N LEU A 241 -4.66 1.82 -11.90
CA LEU A 241 -4.25 0.43 -12.05
C LEU A 241 -2.79 0.33 -12.47
N ASP A 242 -1.97 -0.31 -11.65
CA ASP A 242 -0.59 -0.67 -12.00
C ASP A 242 -0.42 -2.19 -12.05
N ILE A 243 -0.16 -2.68 -13.26
CA ILE A 243 0.10 -4.09 -13.58
C ILE A 243 1.48 -4.28 -14.24
N GLU A 244 2.39 -3.32 -14.04
CA GLU A 244 3.73 -3.36 -14.64
C GLU A 244 4.45 -4.67 -14.32
N ALA A 245 5.14 -5.25 -15.29
CA ALA A 245 5.94 -6.47 -15.12
C ALA A 245 5.16 -7.66 -14.54
N THR A 246 3.87 -7.76 -14.87
CA THR A 246 3.04 -8.95 -14.65
C THR A 246 2.97 -9.83 -15.91
N ASP A 247 2.37 -11.01 -15.80
CA ASP A 247 2.12 -11.92 -16.93
C ASP A 247 0.71 -11.72 -17.52
N ILE A 248 0.04 -10.58 -17.23
CA ILE A 248 -1.28 -10.25 -17.74
C ILE A 248 -1.18 -9.90 -19.23
N GLU A 249 -2.06 -10.49 -20.04
CA GLU A 249 -2.11 -10.28 -21.49
C GLU A 249 -3.41 -9.59 -21.94
N ASP A 250 -4.45 -9.57 -21.10
CA ASP A 250 -5.71 -8.87 -21.33
C ASP A 250 -6.37 -8.51 -19.98
N VAL A 251 -7.13 -7.41 -19.96
CA VAL A 251 -7.85 -6.94 -18.76
C VAL A 251 -9.07 -6.11 -19.16
N ILE A 252 -10.17 -6.29 -18.42
CA ILE A 252 -11.35 -5.44 -18.54
C ILE A 252 -11.30 -4.38 -17.44
N VAL A 253 -11.34 -3.11 -17.83
CA VAL A 253 -11.31 -1.96 -16.92
C VAL A 253 -12.60 -1.14 -16.99
N ASN A 254 -12.88 -0.37 -15.94
CA ASN A 254 -14.00 0.57 -15.88
C ASN A 254 -13.65 1.93 -16.51
N LYS A 255 -14.69 2.71 -16.86
CA LYS A 255 -14.56 4.00 -17.54
C LYS A 255 -13.96 5.12 -16.67
N GLU A 256 -14.01 4.99 -15.36
CA GLU A 256 -13.47 5.98 -14.40
C GLU A 256 -11.94 5.89 -14.25
N LEU A 257 -11.29 4.95 -14.94
CA LEU A 257 -9.86 4.76 -14.85
C LEU A 257 -9.11 5.95 -15.45
N LYS A 258 -8.30 6.61 -14.62
CA LYS A 258 -7.52 7.81 -14.97
C LYS A 258 -6.05 7.50 -15.17
N ARG A 259 -5.54 6.44 -14.53
CA ARG A 259 -4.14 6.04 -14.60
C ARG A 259 -4.03 4.57 -14.88
N ILE A 260 -3.20 4.23 -15.87
CA ILE A 260 -2.88 2.84 -16.16
C ILE A 260 -1.40 2.67 -16.48
N ASN A 261 -0.78 1.71 -15.80
CA ASN A 261 0.58 1.26 -16.08
C ASN A 261 0.55 -0.21 -16.47
N ILE A 262 0.84 -0.47 -17.75
CA ILE A 262 1.00 -1.80 -18.32
C ILE A 262 2.46 -2.05 -18.74
N GLY A 263 3.42 -1.28 -18.22
CA GLY A 263 4.80 -1.39 -18.63
C GLY A 263 5.36 -2.80 -18.44
N SER A 264 6.30 -3.24 -19.27
CA SER A 264 6.93 -4.57 -19.17
C SER A 264 5.93 -5.75 -19.17
N THR A 265 4.74 -5.57 -19.74
CA THR A 265 3.76 -6.64 -19.97
C THR A 265 3.79 -7.09 -21.44
N LYS A 266 2.96 -8.07 -21.81
CA LYS A 266 2.92 -8.63 -23.16
C LYS A 266 1.82 -8.04 -24.06
N PHE A 267 1.18 -6.97 -23.64
CA PHE A 267 0.17 -6.29 -24.46
C PHE A 267 0.76 -5.88 -25.82
N LYS A 268 -0.06 -6.03 -26.87
CA LYS A 268 0.30 -5.72 -28.27
C LYS A 268 -0.44 -4.50 -28.81
N ASP A 269 -1.51 -4.10 -28.12
CA ASP A 269 -2.32 -2.92 -28.41
C ASP A 269 -2.93 -2.39 -27.12
N ILE A 270 -3.72 -1.32 -27.25
CA ILE A 270 -4.43 -0.66 -26.16
C ILE A 270 -5.96 -0.65 -26.37
N GLU A 271 -6.50 -1.58 -27.16
CA GLU A 271 -7.94 -1.60 -27.48
C GLU A 271 -8.83 -1.76 -26.24
N PHE A 272 -8.32 -2.44 -25.22
CA PHE A 272 -9.02 -2.62 -23.94
C PHE A 272 -9.29 -1.30 -23.19
N ILE A 273 -8.54 -0.22 -23.49
CA ILE A 273 -8.75 1.14 -22.95
C ILE A 273 -9.33 2.13 -23.95
N ARG A 274 -9.79 1.70 -25.13
CA ARG A 274 -10.25 2.57 -26.24
C ARG A 274 -11.39 3.56 -25.93
N ASN A 275 -12.03 3.42 -24.77
CA ASN A 275 -13.17 4.22 -24.29
C ASN A 275 -12.84 5.05 -23.04
N LEU A 276 -11.57 5.13 -22.62
CA LEU A 276 -11.15 5.90 -21.44
C LEU A 276 -10.82 7.36 -21.81
N GLU A 277 -11.82 8.15 -22.18
CA GLU A 277 -11.62 9.55 -22.61
C GLU A 277 -11.07 10.46 -21.48
N ASP A 278 -11.24 10.04 -20.23
CA ASP A 278 -10.75 10.73 -19.03
C ASP A 278 -9.35 10.27 -18.57
N LEU A 279 -8.65 9.44 -19.37
CA LEU A 279 -7.32 8.97 -19.04
C LEU A 279 -6.31 10.13 -18.95
N GLU A 280 -5.62 10.22 -17.82
CA GLU A 280 -4.63 11.26 -17.51
C GLU A 280 -3.20 10.73 -17.59
N ASP A 281 -2.95 9.48 -17.16
CA ASP A 281 -1.62 8.88 -17.15
C ASP A 281 -1.60 7.50 -17.82
N LEU A 282 -0.75 7.34 -18.83
CA LEU A 282 -0.57 6.10 -19.58
C LEU A 282 0.90 5.69 -19.62
N ASN A 283 1.21 4.51 -19.09
CA ASN A 283 2.52 3.87 -19.26
C ASN A 283 2.38 2.54 -20.01
N VAL A 284 2.97 2.48 -21.20
CA VAL A 284 3.05 1.30 -22.07
C VAL A 284 4.51 0.90 -22.37
N SER A 285 5.45 1.38 -21.56
CA SER A 285 6.89 1.15 -21.78
C SER A 285 7.25 -0.33 -21.79
N ASN A 286 8.27 -0.71 -22.56
CA ASN A 286 8.76 -2.10 -22.65
C ASN A 286 7.64 -3.12 -22.94
N THR A 287 6.69 -2.75 -23.81
CA THR A 287 5.65 -3.64 -24.32
C THR A 287 5.88 -3.96 -25.79
N ASN A 288 5.10 -4.89 -26.35
CA ASN A 288 5.15 -5.27 -27.76
C ASN A 288 4.18 -4.43 -28.62
N ILE A 289 3.81 -3.22 -28.17
CA ILE A 289 2.92 -2.33 -28.90
C ILE A 289 3.68 -1.70 -30.07
N THR A 290 3.14 -1.85 -31.28
CA THR A 290 3.73 -1.34 -32.53
C THR A 290 2.92 -0.19 -33.15
N ASN A 291 1.70 0.02 -32.69
CA ASN A 291 0.84 1.13 -33.11
C ASN A 291 0.09 1.68 -31.90
N LEU A 292 -0.03 3.00 -31.82
CA LEU A 292 -0.62 3.68 -30.69
C LEU A 292 -1.41 4.91 -31.18
N ASP A 293 -2.74 4.77 -31.22
CA ASP A 293 -3.64 5.90 -31.49
C ASP A 293 -4.04 6.55 -30.16
N LEU A 294 -3.62 7.81 -29.98
CA LEU A 294 -3.89 8.59 -28.77
C LEU A 294 -4.92 9.71 -28.96
N SER A 295 -5.54 9.80 -30.14
CA SER A 295 -6.42 10.92 -30.53
C SER A 295 -7.62 11.13 -29.60
N LYS A 296 -8.05 10.07 -28.89
CA LYS A 296 -9.16 10.12 -27.92
C LYS A 296 -8.76 10.60 -26.53
N TYR A 297 -7.50 10.45 -26.13
CA TYR A 297 -7.04 10.72 -24.76
C TYR A 297 -6.67 12.20 -24.58
N LYS A 298 -7.65 13.09 -24.76
CA LYS A 298 -7.45 14.55 -24.74
C LYS A 298 -7.06 15.09 -23.35
N LYS A 299 -7.33 14.33 -22.30
CA LYS A 299 -6.96 14.65 -20.90
C LYS A 299 -5.59 14.09 -20.48
N LEU A 300 -4.87 13.43 -21.39
CA LEU A 300 -3.59 12.81 -21.11
C LEU A 300 -2.53 13.86 -20.74
N LYS A 301 -1.95 13.71 -19.55
CA LYS A 301 -0.91 14.57 -18.95
C LYS A 301 0.44 13.89 -18.92
N SER A 302 0.48 12.57 -18.70
CA SER A 302 1.73 11.81 -18.72
C SER A 302 1.63 10.62 -19.65
N LEU A 303 2.65 10.47 -20.50
CA LEU A 303 2.81 9.35 -21.41
C LEU A 303 4.21 8.78 -21.31
N ASN A 304 4.29 7.46 -21.09
CA ASN A 304 5.54 6.71 -21.20
C ASN A 304 5.42 5.58 -22.23
N ILE A 305 6.17 5.72 -23.32
CA ILE A 305 6.31 4.76 -24.42
C ILE A 305 7.76 4.26 -24.55
N SER A 306 8.57 4.40 -23.49
CA SER A 306 9.99 4.01 -23.54
C SER A 306 10.17 2.53 -23.82
N ASP A 307 11.27 2.13 -24.48
CA ASP A 307 11.57 0.74 -24.87
C ASP A 307 10.44 0.07 -25.69
N THR A 308 9.73 0.83 -26.51
CA THR A 308 8.74 0.29 -27.48
C THR A 308 9.27 0.35 -28.91
N TYR A 309 8.58 -0.31 -29.84
CA TYR A 309 8.92 -0.31 -31.27
C TYR A 309 7.83 0.38 -32.10
N LEU A 310 7.49 1.62 -31.73
CA LEU A 310 6.45 2.40 -32.40
C LEU A 310 6.99 2.99 -33.72
N GLU A 311 6.64 2.37 -34.86
CA GLU A 311 6.98 2.92 -36.18
C GLU A 311 6.15 4.16 -36.53
N LYS A 312 4.92 4.24 -36.00
CA LYS A 312 3.98 5.34 -36.19
C LYS A 312 3.38 5.72 -34.84
N PHE A 313 3.54 6.99 -34.48
CA PHE A 313 3.07 7.57 -33.24
C PHE A 313 2.88 9.07 -33.44
N ASN A 314 1.81 9.64 -32.91
CA ASN A 314 1.60 11.08 -32.88
C ASN A 314 0.83 11.49 -31.62
N ILE A 315 1.03 12.73 -31.19
CA ILE A 315 0.45 13.29 -29.96
C ILE A 315 -0.21 14.64 -30.20
N LYS A 316 -0.55 14.95 -31.47
CA LYS A 316 -1.07 16.27 -31.88
C LYS A 316 -2.36 16.68 -31.16
N ASP A 317 -3.14 15.70 -30.69
CA ASP A 317 -4.42 15.87 -30.01
C ASP A 317 -4.29 15.87 -28.47
N ASN A 318 -3.12 15.51 -27.92
CA ASN A 318 -2.86 15.45 -26.48
C ASN A 318 -2.32 16.79 -25.98
N LEU A 319 -3.16 17.82 -26.06
CA LEU A 319 -2.78 19.22 -25.81
C LEU A 319 -2.38 19.51 -24.34
N LEU A 320 -2.83 18.67 -23.41
CA LEU A 320 -2.54 18.79 -21.97
C LEU A 320 -1.31 17.98 -21.54
N LEU A 321 -0.55 17.41 -22.48
CA LEU A 321 0.59 16.56 -22.17
C LEU A 321 1.71 17.38 -21.52
N GLN A 322 2.10 16.98 -20.31
CA GLN A 322 3.15 17.61 -19.49
C GLN A 322 4.41 16.76 -19.42
N ILE A 323 4.27 15.43 -19.47
CA ILE A 323 5.39 14.49 -19.36
C ILE A 323 5.35 13.56 -20.56
N LEU A 324 6.42 13.56 -21.35
CA LEU A 324 6.65 12.59 -22.42
C LEU A 324 7.97 11.85 -22.18
N LYS A 325 7.87 10.55 -21.93
CA LYS A 325 9.01 9.63 -21.89
C LYS A 325 8.93 8.68 -23.06
N ALA A 326 9.87 8.79 -23.99
CA ALA A 326 9.97 7.94 -25.16
C ALA A 326 11.43 7.52 -25.40
N GLU A 327 12.12 7.16 -24.32
CA GLU A 327 13.48 6.66 -24.40
C GLU A 327 13.52 5.38 -25.23
N LYS A 328 14.45 5.28 -26.18
CA LYS A 328 14.66 4.06 -26.98
C LYS A 328 13.39 3.54 -27.66
N ALA A 329 12.54 4.46 -28.13
CA ALA A 329 11.30 4.17 -28.85
C ALA A 329 11.50 4.08 -30.38
N HIS A 330 12.75 4.08 -30.85
CA HIS A 330 13.13 4.04 -32.27
C HIS A 330 12.65 5.23 -33.12
N ILE A 331 12.38 6.37 -32.47
CA ILE A 331 11.86 7.59 -33.10
C ILE A 331 12.90 8.20 -34.03
N LYS A 332 12.48 8.57 -35.24
CA LYS A 332 13.29 9.35 -36.19
C LYS A 332 12.86 10.82 -36.21
N ASN A 333 11.56 11.05 -36.29
CA ASN A 333 10.95 12.38 -36.34
C ASN A 333 9.77 12.40 -35.37
N LEU A 334 9.54 13.54 -34.72
CA LEU A 334 8.39 13.75 -33.84
C LEU A 334 7.95 15.21 -33.95
N ASP A 335 6.67 15.42 -34.26
CA ASP A 335 6.06 16.75 -34.25
C ASP A 335 5.53 17.05 -32.84
N LEU A 336 6.02 18.16 -32.27
CA LEU A 336 5.70 18.64 -30.92
C LEU A 336 5.01 20.02 -30.95
N SER A 337 4.67 20.55 -32.12
CA SER A 337 4.17 21.92 -32.31
C SER A 337 2.89 22.25 -31.52
N ASN A 338 2.06 21.23 -31.24
CA ASN A 338 0.83 21.38 -30.48
C ASN A 338 0.98 21.09 -28.96
N ASN A 339 2.10 20.51 -28.52
CA ASN A 339 2.27 20.00 -27.16
C ASN A 339 2.99 21.01 -26.25
N LYS A 340 2.48 22.25 -26.22
CA LYS A 340 3.13 23.41 -25.56
C LYS A 340 3.27 23.29 -24.05
N ASP A 341 2.50 22.38 -23.44
CA ASP A 341 2.46 22.16 -22.01
C ASP A 341 3.52 21.17 -21.49
N ILE A 342 4.35 20.59 -22.37
CA ILE A 342 5.42 19.66 -21.97
C ILE A 342 6.43 20.36 -21.05
N GLU A 343 6.60 19.80 -19.86
CA GLU A 343 7.58 20.19 -18.85
C GLU A 343 8.75 19.21 -18.77
N VAL A 344 8.51 17.92 -19.03
CA VAL A 344 9.54 16.86 -18.99
C VAL A 344 9.52 16.10 -20.31
N LEU A 345 10.63 16.16 -21.04
CA LEU A 345 10.80 15.50 -22.33
C LEU A 345 12.05 14.61 -22.31
N ASN A 346 11.85 13.29 -22.30
CA ASN A 346 12.92 12.31 -22.50
C ASN A 346 12.73 11.61 -23.86
N LEU A 347 13.57 11.96 -24.83
CA LEU A 347 13.69 11.29 -26.13
C LEU A 347 15.08 10.65 -26.31
N SER A 348 15.76 10.31 -25.22
CA SER A 348 17.09 9.71 -25.29
C SER A 348 17.09 8.36 -26.01
N ASN A 349 18.26 7.95 -26.51
CA ASN A 349 18.48 6.65 -27.16
C ASN A 349 17.60 6.41 -28.41
N ASN A 350 17.28 7.46 -29.17
CA ASN A 350 16.50 7.37 -30.40
C ASN A 350 17.38 7.58 -31.66
N LYS A 351 16.75 7.82 -32.81
CA LYS A 351 17.39 8.05 -34.11
C LYS A 351 17.06 9.45 -34.65
N ILE A 352 16.84 10.41 -33.77
CA ILE A 352 16.40 11.77 -34.12
C ILE A 352 17.57 12.55 -34.71
N GLU A 353 17.36 13.12 -35.90
CA GLU A 353 18.37 13.93 -36.62
C GLU A 353 18.10 15.43 -36.48
N GLU A 354 16.83 15.81 -36.33
CA GLU A 354 16.36 17.16 -36.07
C GLU A 354 15.12 17.13 -35.16
N ILE A 355 14.94 18.14 -34.33
CA ILE A 355 13.76 18.29 -33.48
C ILE A 355 13.47 19.78 -33.28
N ASP A 356 12.21 20.17 -33.45
CA ASP A 356 11.74 21.53 -33.16
C ASP A 356 11.17 21.57 -31.74
N LEU A 357 11.72 22.47 -30.91
CA LEU A 357 11.35 22.65 -29.52
C LEU A 357 10.78 24.04 -29.24
N LYS A 358 10.63 24.90 -30.27
CA LYS A 358 10.33 26.33 -30.11
C LYS A 358 9.02 26.62 -29.38
N GLU A 359 8.03 25.74 -29.55
CA GLU A 359 6.72 25.88 -28.89
C GLU A 359 6.70 25.35 -27.44
N LEU A 360 7.75 24.64 -26.99
CA LEU A 360 7.83 24.00 -25.66
C LEU A 360 8.28 24.98 -24.57
N THR A 361 7.57 26.10 -24.45
CA THR A 361 7.91 27.20 -23.52
C THR A 361 7.87 26.84 -22.03
N LYS A 362 7.31 25.68 -21.66
CA LYS A 362 7.23 25.18 -20.27
C LYS A 362 8.28 24.12 -19.93
N LEU A 363 9.19 23.80 -20.85
CA LEU A 363 10.16 22.74 -20.68
C LEU A 363 11.11 23.02 -19.49
N LYS A 364 11.20 22.07 -18.56
CA LYS A 364 12.04 22.13 -17.35
C LYS A 364 13.14 21.06 -17.35
N ASP A 365 12.83 19.88 -17.90
CA ASP A 365 13.75 18.75 -18.01
C ASP A 365 13.74 18.20 -19.43
N LEU A 366 14.93 18.16 -20.05
CA LEU A 366 15.14 17.73 -21.42
C LEU A 366 16.29 16.72 -21.48
N ASN A 367 15.99 15.52 -21.96
CA ASN A 367 17.00 14.52 -22.27
C ASN A 367 16.88 14.08 -23.74
N LEU A 368 17.88 14.47 -24.54
CA LEU A 368 18.04 14.10 -25.95
C LEU A 368 19.31 13.29 -26.20
N SER A 369 19.96 12.78 -25.15
CA SER A 369 21.20 12.02 -25.26
C SER A 369 21.06 10.81 -26.19
N ASN A 370 22.16 10.38 -26.81
CA ASN A 370 22.20 9.21 -27.70
C ASN A 370 21.19 9.30 -28.88
N ASN A 371 21.13 10.47 -29.51
CA ASN A 371 20.46 10.70 -30.80
C ASN A 371 21.49 11.02 -31.91
N LYS A 372 21.01 11.41 -33.08
CA LYS A 372 21.83 11.81 -34.25
C LYS A 372 21.77 13.32 -34.53
N LEU A 373 21.40 14.11 -33.53
CA LEU A 373 21.29 15.57 -33.63
C LEU A 373 22.66 16.18 -33.96
N LYS A 374 22.69 17.05 -34.97
CA LYS A 374 23.90 17.86 -35.31
C LYS A 374 23.92 19.18 -34.56
N THR A 375 22.76 19.77 -34.36
CA THR A 375 22.52 21.04 -33.70
C THR A 375 21.23 20.96 -32.91
N ILE A 376 21.05 21.88 -31.97
CA ILE A 376 19.80 22.05 -31.25
C ILE A 376 19.54 23.54 -31.05
N ASP A 377 18.30 23.95 -31.31
CA ASP A 377 17.83 25.30 -30.99
C ASP A 377 17.00 25.22 -29.70
N LEU A 378 17.39 26.02 -28.71
CA LEU A 378 16.74 26.11 -27.40
C LEU A 378 16.17 27.52 -27.15
N THR A 379 16.09 28.36 -28.19
CA THR A 379 15.79 29.80 -28.09
C THR A 379 14.36 30.19 -28.41
#